data_AF-A0A7J5AUJ3-F1
#
_entry.id   AF-A0A7J5AUJ3-F1
#
_cell.length_a   1.000
_cell.length_b   1.000
_cell.length_c   1.000
_cell.angle_alpha   90.00
_cell.angle_beta   90.00
_cell.angle_gamma   90.00
#
_symmetry.space_group_name_H-M   'P 1'
#
loop_
_entity.id
_entity.type
_entity.pdbx_description
1 polymer ?
#
loop_
_entity_poly.entity_id
_entity_poly.type
_entity_poly.pdbx_seq_one_letter_code
_entity_poly.pdbx_strand_id
1 'polypeptide(L)'
;TPTPTLTAGRTTEVLCFVSDDRLVRVERRVDGTPTVDAQLQHLLAGPTTAERDRGLTTALPGAVPVAAARPRGNEVDVDLGGAGDETGRSDEVLAFGQIVCTLTARSDVDTVAFFRGGAPLGVPRADGSLSRRPLAADDYAGLVAPR
;
A
#
# COMPACT_ATOMS: atom_id res chain seq x y z
N THR A 1 26.52 31.76 -0.72
CA THR A 1 25.56 31.87 0.39
C THR A 1 24.69 30.63 0.39
N PRO A 2 24.71 29.74 1.39
CA PRO A 2 23.74 28.65 1.44
C PRO A 2 22.38 29.19 1.86
N THR A 3 21.36 28.88 1.07
CA THR A 3 19.94 29.23 1.25
C THR A 3 19.40 28.57 2.52
N PRO A 4 18.58 29.24 3.34
CA PRO A 4 17.90 28.56 4.45
C PRO A 4 16.87 27.58 3.86
N THR A 5 17.13 26.27 4.01
CA THR A 5 16.12 25.23 3.82
C THR A 5 15.06 25.45 4.89
N LEU A 6 13.88 25.91 4.48
CA LEU A 6 12.68 25.84 5.30
C LEU A 6 12.60 24.41 5.84
N THR A 7 12.65 24.25 7.16
CA THR A 7 12.35 22.99 7.83
C THR A 7 10.89 22.67 7.48
N ALA A 8 10.69 21.90 6.41
CA ALA A 8 9.45 21.20 6.20
C ALA A 8 9.26 20.32 7.44
N GLY A 9 8.12 20.46 8.12
CA GLY A 9 7.85 19.67 9.32
C GLY A 9 7.93 18.19 8.98
N ARG A 10 8.92 17.48 9.55
CA ARG A 10 9.06 16.03 9.35
C ARG A 10 7.83 15.32 9.90
N THR A 11 7.06 14.69 9.02
CA THR A 11 5.87 13.92 9.36
C THR A 11 6.20 12.43 9.38
N THR A 12 5.39 11.63 10.05
CA THR A 12 5.48 10.17 10.00
C THR A 12 4.43 9.64 9.03
N GLU A 13 4.86 8.88 8.02
CA GLU A 13 3.97 8.05 7.20
C GLU A 13 4.05 6.60 7.67
N VAL A 14 3.00 5.82 7.38
CA VAL A 14 2.97 4.38 7.67
C VAL A 14 2.94 3.62 6.35
N LEU A 15 3.84 2.65 6.19
CA LEU A 15 3.89 1.73 5.05
C LEU A 15 3.76 0.29 5.55
N CYS A 16 3.01 -0.55 4.84
CA CYS A 16 2.85 -1.96 5.20
C CYS A 16 3.73 -2.86 4.31
N PHE A 17 4.68 -3.55 4.94
CA PHE A 17 5.57 -4.52 4.30
C PHE A 17 5.21 -5.95 4.70
N VAL A 18 5.87 -6.94 4.09
CA VAL A 18 5.61 -8.36 4.36
C VAL A 18 6.71 -8.94 5.24
N SER A 19 6.33 -9.78 6.20
CA SER A 19 7.26 -10.61 6.98
C SER A 19 6.50 -11.83 7.48
N ASP A 20 7.05 -13.03 7.32
CA ASP A 20 6.42 -14.30 7.71
C ASP A 20 4.95 -14.42 7.27
N ASP A 21 4.66 -14.12 5.99
CA ASP A 21 3.31 -14.11 5.40
C ASP A 21 2.30 -13.17 6.09
N ARG A 22 2.80 -12.13 6.78
CA ARG A 22 2.00 -11.12 7.46
C ARG A 22 2.36 -9.71 7.03
N LEU A 23 1.39 -8.81 7.14
CA LEU A 23 1.55 -7.38 6.90
C LEU A 23 2.07 -6.70 8.17
N VAL A 24 3.23 -6.07 8.07
CA VAL A 24 3.89 -5.35 9.16
C VAL A 24 3.88 -3.86 8.84
N ARG A 25 3.29 -3.06 9.74
CA ARG A 25 3.28 -1.60 9.64
C ARG A 25 4.64 -1.03 10.04
N VAL A 26 5.20 -0.18 9.20
CA VAL A 26 6.47 0.51 9.40
C VAL A 26 6.25 2.01 9.33
N GLU A 27 6.70 2.70 10.36
CA GLU A 27 6.65 4.16 10.45
C GLU A 27 7.92 4.76 9.82
N ARG A 28 7.77 5.58 8.78
CA ARG A 28 8.88 6.31 8.13
C ARG A 28 8.75 7.81 8.36
N ARG A 29 9.88 8.46 8.58
CA ARG A 29 9.97 9.93 8.64
C ARG A 29 10.14 10.49 7.25
N VAL A 30 9.25 11.37 6.85
CA VAL A 30 9.26 12.06 5.54
C VAL A 30 9.15 13.57 5.71
N ASP A 31 9.67 14.28 4.72
CA ASP A 31 9.63 15.74 4.69
C ASP A 31 8.23 16.21 4.24
N GLY A 32 7.44 16.68 5.19
CA GLY A 32 6.04 17.05 4.97
C GLY A 32 5.07 15.86 4.93
N THR A 33 3.78 16.15 4.84
CA THR A 33 2.73 15.12 4.70
C THR A 33 2.66 14.67 3.25
N PRO A 34 2.91 13.37 2.94
CA PRO A 34 2.86 12.88 1.58
C PRO A 34 1.42 12.91 1.05
N THR A 35 1.28 13.18 -0.24
CA THR A 35 0.02 12.91 -0.95
C THR A 35 -0.23 11.40 -0.99
N VAL A 36 -1.48 11.00 -1.24
CA VAL A 36 -1.86 9.59 -1.39
C VAL A 36 -1.00 8.90 -2.46
N ASP A 37 -0.82 9.53 -3.61
CA ASP A 37 0.03 9.00 -4.67
C ASP A 37 1.51 8.90 -4.25
N ALA A 38 2.06 9.93 -3.59
CA ALA A 38 3.44 9.88 -3.10
C ALA A 38 3.68 8.76 -2.08
N GLN A 39 2.76 8.55 -1.14
CA GLN A 39 2.84 7.45 -0.17
C GLN A 39 2.78 6.08 -0.86
N LEU A 40 1.93 5.93 -1.88
CA LEU A 40 1.90 4.72 -2.71
C LEU A 40 3.22 4.53 -3.45
N GLN A 41 3.82 5.58 -4.02
CA GLN A 41 5.14 5.47 -4.67
C GLN A 41 6.24 5.06 -3.68
N HIS A 42 6.21 5.57 -2.44
CA HIS A 42 7.13 5.13 -1.38
C HIS A 42 6.98 3.65 -1.03
N LEU A 43 5.74 3.14 -1.04
CA LEU A 43 5.46 1.72 -0.85
C LEU A 43 6.00 0.88 -2.02
N LEU A 44 5.77 1.32 -3.26
CA LEU A 44 6.21 0.64 -4.49
C LEU A 44 7.75 0.61 -4.62
N ALA A 45 8.44 1.61 -4.09
CA ALA A 45 9.91 1.59 -3.98
C ALA A 45 10.43 0.46 -3.07
N GLY A 46 9.55 -0.12 -2.24
CA GLY A 46 9.84 -1.27 -1.40
C GLY A 46 10.51 -0.94 -0.06
N PRO A 47 10.86 -1.98 0.72
CA PRO A 47 11.58 -1.81 1.97
C PRO A 47 13.00 -1.26 1.72
N THR A 48 13.51 -0.44 2.63
CA THR A 48 14.90 0.04 2.65
C THR A 48 15.86 -1.10 3.00
N THR A 49 17.17 -0.91 2.78
CA THR A 49 18.17 -1.93 3.15
C THR A 49 18.09 -2.31 4.63
N ALA A 50 17.99 -1.32 5.53
CA ALA A 50 17.88 -1.58 6.96
C ALA A 50 16.60 -2.31 7.37
N GLU A 51 15.50 -2.12 6.63
CA GLU A 51 14.25 -2.86 6.83
C GLU A 51 14.36 -4.29 6.30
N ARG A 52 15.01 -4.50 5.15
CA ARG A 52 15.29 -5.84 4.62
C ARG A 52 16.20 -6.65 5.53
N ASP A 53 17.21 -6.02 6.14
CA ASP A 53 18.08 -6.65 7.13
C ASP A 53 17.32 -7.11 8.39
N ARG A 54 16.10 -6.59 8.62
CA ARG A 54 15.17 -7.03 9.67
C ARG A 54 14.16 -8.07 9.18
N GLY A 55 14.30 -8.57 7.96
CA GLY A 55 13.42 -9.58 7.37
C GLY A 55 12.16 -9.02 6.71
N LEU A 56 12.08 -7.71 6.44
CA LEU A 56 10.95 -7.12 5.73
C LEU A 56 11.11 -7.28 4.21
N THR A 57 10.05 -7.74 3.56
CA THR A 57 9.95 -7.94 2.11
C THR A 57 8.73 -7.19 1.56
N THR A 58 8.46 -7.35 0.27
CA THR A 58 7.28 -6.79 -0.40
C THR A 58 6.73 -7.82 -1.39
N ALA A 59 5.41 -7.95 -1.44
CA ALA A 59 4.68 -8.76 -2.40
C ALA A 59 4.24 -7.96 -3.64
N LEU A 60 4.53 -6.65 -3.71
CA LEU A 60 4.11 -5.80 -4.83
C LEU A 60 4.84 -6.03 -6.15
N PRO A 61 6.17 -6.24 -6.19
CA PRO A 61 6.89 -6.45 -7.44
C PRO A 61 6.32 -7.65 -8.20
N GLY A 62 5.94 -7.43 -9.47
CA GLY A 62 5.39 -8.45 -10.34
C GLY A 62 3.91 -8.78 -10.10
N ALA A 63 3.46 -8.86 -8.85
CA ALA A 63 2.07 -9.23 -8.56
C ALA A 63 1.05 -8.15 -8.99
N VAL A 64 1.37 -6.88 -8.76
CA VAL A 64 0.42 -5.77 -8.95
C VAL A 64 1.13 -4.56 -9.57
N PRO A 65 1.12 -4.41 -10.91
CA PRO A 65 1.69 -3.23 -11.55
C PRO A 65 0.76 -2.03 -11.29
N VAL A 66 1.04 -1.26 -10.24
CA VAL A 66 0.22 -0.08 -9.91
C VAL A 66 0.60 1.08 -10.81
N ALA A 67 -0.40 1.73 -11.42
CA ALA A 67 -0.18 2.87 -12.31
C ALA A 67 -0.33 4.21 -11.58
N ALA A 68 -1.40 4.37 -10.78
CA ALA A 68 -1.68 5.61 -10.07
C ALA A 68 -2.65 5.40 -8.91
N ALA A 69 -2.61 6.29 -7.90
CA ALA A 69 -3.67 6.43 -6.91
C ALA A 69 -4.30 7.82 -6.96
N ARG A 70 -5.63 7.88 -6.88
CA ARG A 70 -6.41 9.12 -6.94
C ARG A 70 -7.38 9.19 -5.76
N PRO A 71 -7.24 10.17 -4.86
CA PRO A 71 -8.19 10.35 -3.77
C PRO A 71 -9.54 10.84 -4.28
N ARG A 72 -10.62 10.32 -3.70
CA ARG A 72 -12.02 10.62 -3.98
C ARG A 72 -12.80 10.71 -2.66
N GLY A 73 -12.69 11.85 -1.98
CA GLY A 73 -13.21 11.97 -0.60
C GLY A 73 -12.39 11.08 0.34
N ASN A 74 -13.06 10.20 1.08
CA ASN A 74 -12.42 9.23 1.97
C ASN A 74 -12.07 7.89 1.28
N GLU A 75 -12.27 7.80 -0.04
CA GLU A 75 -11.91 6.64 -0.85
C GLU A 75 -10.68 6.95 -1.69
N VAL A 76 -9.87 5.94 -1.99
CA VAL A 76 -8.77 6.04 -2.98
C VAL A 76 -9.01 5.07 -4.12
N ASP A 77 -9.08 5.60 -5.33
CA ASP A 77 -9.10 4.82 -6.56
C ASP A 77 -7.66 4.49 -6.95
N VAL A 78 -7.32 3.21 -6.96
CA VAL A 78 -6.02 2.69 -7.41
C VAL A 78 -6.20 2.04 -8.77
N ASP A 79 -5.59 2.64 -9.79
CA ASP A 79 -5.55 2.07 -11.13
C ASP A 79 -4.32 1.18 -11.25
N LEU A 80 -4.55 -0.05 -11.66
CA LEU A 80 -3.52 -0.99 -12.02
C LEU A 80 -3.25 -0.89 -13.51
N GLY A 81 -1.97 -0.92 -13.86
CA GLY A 81 -1.48 -1.05 -15.22
C GLY A 81 -1.77 -2.43 -15.82
N GLY A 82 -0.84 -2.95 -16.61
CA GLY A 82 -0.98 -4.19 -17.38
C GLY A 82 -1.37 -5.43 -16.56
N ALA A 83 -1.32 -6.60 -17.21
CA ALA A 83 -1.39 -7.85 -16.45
C ALA A 83 -0.19 -7.92 -15.51
N GLY A 84 -0.43 -8.25 -14.23
CA GLY A 84 0.66 -8.65 -13.34
C GLY A 84 1.28 -9.97 -13.82
N ASP A 85 2.45 -10.29 -13.28
CA ASP A 85 3.05 -11.61 -13.41
C ASP A 85 2.15 -12.66 -12.76
N GLU A 86 2.11 -13.87 -13.33
CA GLU A 86 1.40 -15.01 -12.75
C GLU A 86 2.07 -15.41 -11.43
N THR A 87 1.63 -14.79 -10.34
CA THR A 87 2.06 -15.05 -8.96
C THR A 87 1.05 -15.95 -8.25
N GLY A 88 1.46 -16.57 -7.14
CA GLY A 88 0.56 -17.37 -6.33
C GLY A 88 -0.59 -16.53 -5.77
N ARG A 89 -1.77 -17.13 -5.59
CA ARG A 89 -2.95 -16.44 -5.00
C ARG A 89 -2.66 -15.84 -3.62
N SER A 90 -1.76 -16.45 -2.84
CA SER A 90 -1.33 -15.92 -1.54
C SER A 90 -0.52 -14.63 -1.67
N ASP A 91 0.40 -14.57 -2.63
CA ASP A 91 1.20 -13.37 -2.93
C ASP A 91 0.30 -12.21 -3.39
N GLU A 92 -0.69 -12.52 -4.23
CA GLU A 92 -1.67 -11.54 -4.70
C GLU A 92 -2.48 -10.94 -3.52
N VAL A 93 -2.94 -11.78 -2.60
CA VAL A 93 -3.66 -11.34 -1.38
C VAL A 93 -2.78 -10.44 -0.51
N LEU A 94 -1.50 -10.78 -0.32
CA LEU A 94 -0.55 -9.95 0.42
C LEU A 94 -0.28 -8.62 -0.30
N ALA A 95 -0.11 -8.63 -1.61
CA ALA A 95 0.15 -7.43 -2.40
C ALA A 95 -1.00 -6.41 -2.30
N PHE A 96 -2.24 -6.86 -2.49
CA PHE A 96 -3.41 -5.99 -2.29
C PHE A 96 -3.55 -5.55 -0.83
N GLY A 97 -3.31 -6.46 0.11
CA GLY A 97 -3.30 -6.16 1.53
C GLY A 97 -2.28 -5.09 1.92
N GLN A 98 -1.08 -5.09 1.32
CA GLN A 98 -0.06 -4.05 1.53
C GLN A 98 -0.56 -2.68 1.09
N ILE A 99 -1.21 -2.58 -0.08
CA ILE A 99 -1.75 -1.32 -0.60
C ILE A 99 -2.86 -0.82 0.31
N VAL A 100 -3.86 -1.66 0.61
CA VAL A 100 -5.00 -1.27 1.46
C VAL A 100 -4.50 -0.85 2.84
N CYS A 101 -3.72 -1.69 3.51
CA CYS A 101 -3.15 -1.41 4.83
C CYS A 101 -2.37 -0.08 4.88
N THR A 102 -1.62 0.24 3.82
CA THR A 102 -0.82 1.47 3.74
C THR A 102 -1.70 2.70 3.54
N LEU A 103 -2.62 2.66 2.58
CA LEU A 103 -3.46 3.81 2.25
C LEU A 103 -4.47 4.11 3.35
N THR A 104 -5.10 3.08 3.94
CA THR A 104 -6.04 3.25 5.06
C THR A 104 -5.35 3.44 6.41
N ALA A 105 -4.02 3.46 6.48
CA ALA A 105 -3.31 3.90 7.69
C ALA A 105 -3.38 5.43 7.85
N ARG A 106 -3.74 6.15 6.78
CA ARG A 106 -4.02 7.58 6.85
C ARG A 106 -5.42 7.81 7.43
N SER A 107 -5.58 8.88 8.20
CA SER A 107 -6.87 9.24 8.79
C SER A 107 -7.88 9.83 7.81
N ASP A 108 -7.44 10.23 6.62
CA ASP A 108 -8.26 10.80 5.54
C ASP A 108 -8.71 9.75 4.51
N VAL A 109 -8.40 8.46 4.72
CA VAL A 109 -8.74 7.36 3.81
C VAL A 109 -9.37 6.20 4.57
N ASP A 110 -10.62 5.90 4.26
CA ASP A 110 -11.38 4.79 4.84
C ASP A 110 -11.32 3.53 3.96
N THR A 111 -11.38 3.70 2.62
CA THR A 111 -11.46 2.59 1.66
C THR A 111 -10.60 2.78 0.42
N VAL A 112 -10.25 1.67 -0.21
CA VAL A 112 -9.48 1.62 -1.46
C VAL A 112 -10.24 0.80 -2.50
N ALA A 113 -10.48 1.39 -3.67
CA ALA A 113 -11.10 0.72 -4.81
C ALA A 113 -10.05 0.46 -5.89
N PHE A 114 -10.09 -0.72 -6.51
CA PHE A 114 -9.11 -1.10 -7.52
C PHE A 114 -9.74 -1.15 -8.91
N PHE A 115 -9.03 -0.60 -9.88
CA PHE A 115 -9.44 -0.52 -11.27
C PHE A 115 -8.35 -1.06 -12.18
N ARG A 116 -8.75 -1.54 -13.36
CA ARG A 116 -7.83 -1.85 -14.46
C ARG A 116 -8.45 -1.37 -15.76
N GLY A 117 -7.80 -0.44 -16.44
CA GLY A 117 -8.34 0.17 -17.66
C GLY A 117 -9.71 0.83 -17.43
N GLY A 118 -9.92 1.41 -16.24
CA GLY A 118 -11.18 2.07 -15.85
C GLY A 118 -12.33 1.15 -15.44
N ALA A 119 -12.16 -0.18 -15.45
CA ALA A 119 -13.18 -1.12 -14.97
C ALA A 119 -12.85 -1.59 -13.54
N PRO A 120 -13.85 -1.75 -12.64
CA PRO A 120 -13.64 -2.31 -11.31
C PRO A 120 -13.01 -3.71 -11.37
N LEU A 121 -11.91 -3.89 -10.64
CA LEU A 121 -11.18 -5.14 -10.58
C LEU A 121 -11.67 -6.02 -9.43
N GLY A 122 -11.76 -7.34 -9.66
CA GLY A 122 -11.99 -8.31 -8.60
C GLY A 122 -10.70 -8.57 -7.84
N VAL A 123 -10.68 -8.22 -6.56
CA VAL A 123 -9.50 -8.29 -5.69
C VAL A 123 -9.70 -9.35 -4.61
N PRO A 124 -8.72 -10.23 -4.37
CA PRO A 124 -8.82 -11.25 -3.33
C PRO A 124 -8.61 -10.64 -1.94
N ARG A 125 -9.52 -10.99 -1.02
CA ARG A 125 -9.52 -10.61 0.39
C ARG A 125 -8.81 -11.67 1.23
N ALA A 126 -8.47 -11.33 2.48
CA ALA A 126 -7.79 -12.24 3.39
C ALA A 126 -8.59 -13.51 3.73
N ASP A 127 -9.93 -13.46 3.60
CA ASP A 127 -10.82 -14.61 3.80
C ASP A 127 -10.95 -15.52 2.56
N GLY A 128 -10.22 -15.22 1.48
CA GLY A 128 -10.27 -15.95 0.21
C GLY A 128 -11.42 -15.55 -0.72
N SER A 129 -12.29 -14.63 -0.31
CA SER A 129 -13.34 -14.08 -1.19
C SER A 129 -12.78 -13.07 -2.19
N LEU A 130 -13.42 -12.94 -3.35
CA LEU A 130 -13.14 -11.88 -4.32
C LEU A 130 -14.14 -10.73 -4.16
N SER A 131 -13.66 -9.50 -4.09
CA SER A 131 -14.49 -8.30 -4.02
C SER A 131 -14.18 -7.35 -5.17
N ARG A 132 -15.23 -6.76 -5.76
CA ARG A 132 -15.13 -5.63 -6.68
C ARG A 132 -15.54 -4.30 -6.03
N ARG A 133 -15.85 -4.35 -4.73
CA ARG A 133 -16.24 -3.20 -3.92
C ARG A 133 -14.99 -2.61 -3.26
N PRO A 134 -15.04 -1.32 -2.85
CA PRO A 134 -13.97 -0.72 -2.07
C PRO A 134 -13.64 -1.56 -0.82
N LEU A 135 -12.35 -1.63 -0.52
CA LEU A 135 -11.77 -2.46 0.53
C LEU A 135 -11.24 -1.58 1.67
N ALA A 136 -11.47 -2.01 2.91
CA ALA A 136 -11.01 -1.36 4.13
C ALA A 136 -9.90 -2.18 4.81
N ALA A 137 -9.24 -1.58 5.80
CA ALA A 137 -8.23 -2.27 6.62
C ALA A 137 -8.73 -3.60 7.20
N ASP A 138 -9.99 -3.65 7.64
CA ASP A 138 -10.62 -4.85 8.21
C ASP A 138 -10.71 -6.03 7.25
N ASP A 139 -10.76 -5.77 5.93
CA ASP A 139 -10.77 -6.84 4.91
C ASP A 139 -9.46 -7.64 4.86
N TYR A 140 -8.40 -7.08 5.47
CA TYR A 140 -7.06 -7.67 5.55
C TYR A 140 -6.55 -7.82 6.99
N ALA A 141 -7.36 -7.53 8.01
CA ALA A 141 -6.92 -7.54 9.41
C ALA A 141 -6.34 -8.88 9.86
N GLY A 142 -6.83 -10.01 9.31
CA GLY A 142 -6.28 -11.34 9.60
C GLY A 142 -4.83 -11.57 9.14
N LEU A 143 -4.34 -10.76 8.20
CA LEU A 143 -2.96 -10.78 7.71
C LEU A 143 -2.05 -9.80 8.44
N VAL A 144 -2.62 -8.79 9.11
CA VAL A 144 -1.83 -7.78 9.82
C VAL A 144 -1.21 -8.42 11.05
N ALA A 145 0.10 -8.28 11.20
CA ALA A 145 0.81 -8.77 12.38
C ALA A 145 0.29 -8.05 13.64
N PRO A 146 0.06 -8.77 14.74
CA PRO A 146 -0.25 -8.12 16.02
C PRO A 146 0.90 -7.20 16.41
N ARG A 147 0.56 -6.02 16.94
CA ARG A 147 1.51 -5.01 17.38
C ARG A 147 2.33 -5.47 18.59
#